data_AF-A0A163TC48-F1
#
_entry.id   AF-A0A163TC48-F1
#
_cell.length_a   1.000
_cell.length_b   1.000
_cell.length_c   1.000
_cell.angle_alpha   90.00
_cell.angle_beta   90.00
_cell.angle_gamma   90.00
#
_symmetry.space_group_name_H-M   'P 1'
#
loop_
_entity.id
_entity.type
_entity.pdbx_description
1 polymer ?
#
loop_
_entity_poly.entity_id
_entity_poly.type
_entity_poly.pdbx_seq_one_letter_code
_entity_poly.pdbx_strand_id
1 'polypeptide(L)'
;MTIFVPIFGYFIIFNDAFVSLLSSSMEWACLAFGSSACSDDGIANLDDEFMLRKVINIYVALSAIALSTAVFQALCPHEIKKFWHVENYVAENTKIFHHEFNRRIREVLDTNLPDDVSRIQDRYNRDKLDNRSKASEMYDRDILALWFGFQNERFEISRWLCFLLFCFGVAFLIYPTLVVFVKVCGIILVG
;
A
#
# COMPACT_ATOMS: atom_id res chain seq x y z
N MET A 1 -8.21 -4.27 -11.35
CA MET A 1 -8.02 -2.80 -11.28
C MET A 1 -6.57 -2.38 -11.46
N THR A 2 -5.58 -3.09 -10.87
CA THR A 2 -4.13 -2.77 -11.01
C THR A 2 -3.57 -2.84 -12.44
N ILE A 3 -4.12 -3.69 -13.31
CA ILE A 3 -3.70 -3.81 -14.73
C ILE A 3 -3.98 -2.53 -15.53
N PHE A 4 -4.95 -1.72 -15.10
CA PHE A 4 -5.33 -0.51 -15.85
C PHE A 4 -4.41 0.68 -15.56
N VAL A 5 -3.62 0.66 -14.48
CA VAL A 5 -2.81 1.83 -14.09
C VAL A 5 -1.70 2.15 -15.11
N PRO A 6 -0.94 1.18 -15.66
CA PRO A 6 0.03 1.45 -16.72
C PRO A 6 -0.66 1.96 -18.01
N ILE A 7 -1.84 1.44 -18.31
CA ILE A 7 -2.65 1.84 -19.48
C ILE A 7 -3.12 3.28 -19.31
N PHE A 8 -3.65 3.64 -18.14
CA PHE A 8 -4.02 5.02 -17.83
C PHE A 8 -2.80 5.95 -17.77
N GLY A 9 -1.66 5.49 -17.26
CA GLY A 9 -0.41 6.26 -17.28
C GLY A 9 0.07 6.55 -18.70
N TYR A 10 -0.05 5.57 -19.61
CA TYR A 10 0.22 5.78 -21.03
C TYR A 10 -0.77 6.78 -21.65
N PHE A 11 -2.07 6.64 -21.38
CA PHE A 11 -3.07 7.61 -21.83
C PHE A 11 -2.81 9.02 -21.27
N ILE A 12 -2.28 9.15 -20.06
CA ILE A 12 -1.94 10.44 -19.46
C ILE A 12 -0.75 11.09 -20.16
N ILE A 13 0.29 10.31 -20.52
CA ILE A 13 1.48 10.84 -21.22
C ILE A 13 1.15 11.22 -22.67
N PHE A 14 0.40 10.37 -23.37
CA PHE A 14 0.13 10.53 -24.81
C PHE A 14 -1.14 11.32 -25.13
N ASN A 15 -1.82 11.85 -24.11
CA ASN A 15 -2.94 12.75 -24.33
C ASN A 15 -2.44 14.20 -24.30
N ASP A 16 -2.28 14.77 -25.50
CA ASP A 16 -1.86 16.15 -25.70
C ASP A 16 -2.74 17.16 -24.95
N ALA A 17 -4.03 16.86 -24.74
CA ALA A 17 -4.90 17.72 -23.95
C ALA A 17 -4.55 17.70 -22.45
N PHE A 18 -4.06 16.58 -21.92
CA PHE A 18 -3.61 16.50 -20.53
C PHE A 18 -2.26 17.19 -20.34
N VAL A 19 -1.33 17.02 -21.28
CA VAL A 19 -0.05 17.74 -21.28
C VAL A 19 -0.29 19.25 -21.40
N SER A 20 -1.20 19.67 -22.28
CA SER A 20 -1.63 21.07 -22.43
C SER A 20 -2.31 21.61 -21.16
N LEU A 21 -3.13 20.82 -20.48
CA LEU A 21 -3.76 21.23 -19.22
C LEU A 21 -2.71 21.40 -18.10
N LEU A 22 -1.71 20.53 -18.04
CA LEU A 22 -0.60 20.65 -17.11
C LEU A 22 0.28 21.88 -17.41
N SER A 23 0.54 22.19 -18.68
CA SER A 23 1.30 23.40 -19.06
C SER A 23 0.53 24.67 -18.75
N SER A 24 -0.77 24.68 -19.03
CA SER A 24 -1.63 25.83 -18.79
C SER A 24 -1.71 26.20 -17.30
N SER A 25 -1.57 25.25 -16.38
CA SER A 25 -1.76 25.49 -14.95
C SER A 25 -0.91 26.63 -14.35
N MET A 26 0.30 26.86 -14.89
CA MET A 26 1.14 27.97 -14.46
C MET A 26 0.81 29.28 -15.17
N GLU A 27 0.45 29.23 -16.45
CA GLU A 27 -0.04 30.39 -17.20
C GLU A 27 -1.30 30.98 -16.55
N TRP A 28 -2.23 30.12 -16.10
CA TRP A 28 -3.40 30.53 -15.34
C TRP A 28 -3.05 31.22 -14.02
N ALA A 29 -2.01 30.76 -13.30
CA ALA A 29 -1.55 31.42 -12.08
C ALA A 29 -0.93 32.79 -12.38
N CYS A 30 -0.12 32.90 -13.43
CA CYS A 30 0.45 34.17 -13.90
C CYS A 30 -0.64 35.18 -14.29
N LEU A 31 -1.63 34.75 -15.07
CA LEU A 31 -2.78 35.57 -15.46
C LEU A 31 -3.65 35.99 -14.27
N ALA A 32 -3.89 35.09 -13.32
CA ALA A 32 -4.75 35.36 -12.17
C ALA A 32 -4.16 36.37 -11.19
N PHE A 33 -2.83 36.38 -11.01
CA PHE A 33 -2.16 37.26 -10.04
C PHE A 33 -1.50 38.50 -10.65
N GLY A 34 -1.45 38.63 -11.98
CA GLY A 34 -0.96 39.85 -12.65
C GLY A 34 0.47 40.24 -12.31
N SER A 35 1.30 39.27 -11.91
CA SER A 35 2.64 39.50 -11.35
C SER A 35 3.69 39.78 -12.43
N SER A 36 4.60 40.71 -12.16
CA SER A 36 5.78 40.97 -13.00
C SER A 36 6.78 39.80 -13.02
N ALA A 37 6.60 38.80 -12.15
CA ALA A 37 7.42 37.58 -12.11
C ALA A 37 7.26 36.68 -13.36
N CYS A 38 6.33 37.02 -14.26
CA CYS A 38 6.05 36.32 -15.52
C CYS A 38 6.66 36.99 -16.77
N SER A 39 7.57 37.97 -16.59
CA SER A 39 8.41 38.48 -17.69
C SER A 39 9.36 37.40 -18.21
N ASP A 40 9.90 37.55 -19.43
CA ASP A 40 10.76 36.56 -20.09
C ASP A 40 11.99 36.09 -19.26
N ASP A 41 12.47 36.89 -18.30
CA ASP A 41 13.55 36.51 -17.36
C ASP A 41 13.05 36.18 -15.94
N GLY A 42 11.73 36.05 -15.76
CA GLY A 42 11.07 35.90 -14.47
C GLY A 42 11.15 34.50 -13.88
N ILE A 43 10.95 34.41 -12.56
CA ILE A 43 10.96 33.16 -11.76
C ILE A 43 9.90 32.15 -12.28
N ALA A 44 8.87 32.65 -12.98
CA ALA A 44 7.82 31.83 -13.57
C ALA A 44 8.19 31.19 -14.91
N ASN A 45 9.34 31.51 -15.52
CA ASN A 45 9.70 30.89 -16.78
C ASN A 45 9.93 29.38 -16.56
N LEU A 46 9.08 28.59 -17.20
CA LEU A 46 9.08 27.15 -17.13
C LEU A 46 9.76 26.66 -18.39
N ASP A 47 11.05 26.32 -18.28
CA ASP A 47 11.70 25.60 -19.36
C ASP A 47 10.88 24.36 -19.72
N ASP A 48 10.72 24.09 -21.01
CA ASP A 48 10.07 22.88 -21.53
C ASP A 48 10.66 21.60 -20.88
N GLU A 49 11.94 21.67 -20.51
CA GLU A 49 12.64 20.61 -19.78
C GLU A 49 12.04 20.34 -18.39
N PHE A 50 11.61 21.37 -17.66
CA PHE A 50 10.94 21.20 -16.37
C PHE A 50 9.58 20.51 -16.53
N MET A 51 8.83 20.87 -17.58
CA MET A 51 7.53 20.27 -17.88
C MET A 51 7.66 18.78 -18.21
N LEU A 52 8.62 18.43 -19.06
CA LEU A 52 8.92 17.03 -19.38
C LEU A 52 9.33 16.24 -18.13
N ARG A 53 10.22 16.79 -17.29
CA ARG A 53 10.62 16.17 -16.02
C ARG A 53 9.45 15.96 -15.07
N LYS A 54 8.49 16.90 -15.00
CA LYS A 54 7.29 16.79 -14.18
C LYS A 54 6.40 15.64 -14.63
N VAL A 55 6.12 15.54 -15.94
CA VAL A 55 5.29 14.46 -16.51
C VAL A 55 5.95 13.09 -16.27
N ILE A 56 7.27 12.99 -16.52
CA ILE A 56 8.03 11.75 -16.27
C ILE A 56 7.97 11.37 -14.78
N ASN A 57 8.17 12.33 -13.87
CA ASN A 57 8.11 12.06 -12.43
C ASN A 57 6.73 11.56 -11.98
N ILE A 58 5.64 12.17 -12.48
CA ILE A 58 4.28 11.72 -12.20
C ILE A 58 4.07 10.30 -12.72
N TYR A 59 4.54 10.00 -13.93
CA TYR A 59 4.42 8.65 -14.49
C TYR A 59 5.18 7.60 -13.69
N VAL A 60 6.45 7.88 -13.35
CA VAL A 60 7.27 6.99 -12.53
C VAL A 60 6.62 6.76 -11.17
N ALA A 61 6.07 7.82 -10.56
CA ALA A 61 5.37 7.71 -9.30
C ALA A 61 4.12 6.82 -9.35
N LEU A 62 3.24 7.08 -10.32
CA LEU A 62 2.02 6.29 -10.51
C LEU A 62 2.35 4.83 -10.82
N SER A 63 3.40 4.59 -11.61
CA SER A 63 3.90 3.26 -11.91
C SER A 63 4.43 2.55 -10.67
N ALA A 64 5.18 3.25 -9.81
CA ALA A 64 5.67 2.69 -8.55
C ALA A 64 4.53 2.33 -7.57
N ILE A 65 3.50 3.17 -7.46
CA ILE A 65 2.30 2.90 -6.63
C ILE A 65 1.52 1.70 -7.19
N ALA A 66 1.37 1.63 -8.52
CA ALA A 66 0.71 0.51 -9.17
C ALA A 66 1.47 -0.80 -8.94
N LEU A 67 2.79 -0.77 -9.10
CA LEU A 67 3.66 -1.91 -8.88
C LEU A 67 3.61 -2.36 -7.41
N SER A 68 3.67 -1.43 -6.46
CA SER A 68 3.48 -1.71 -5.03
C SER A 68 2.18 -2.48 -4.79
N THR A 69 1.07 -2.01 -5.34
CA THR A 69 -0.23 -2.68 -5.22
C THR A 69 -0.22 -4.05 -5.89
N ALA A 70 0.40 -4.18 -7.07
CA ALA A 70 0.51 -5.46 -7.77
C ALA A 70 1.35 -6.48 -6.98
N VAL A 71 2.47 -6.05 -6.41
CA VAL A 71 3.34 -6.88 -5.55
C VAL A 71 2.58 -7.33 -4.31
N PHE A 72 1.84 -6.44 -3.65
CA PHE A 72 1.00 -6.81 -2.51
C PHE A 72 -0.07 -7.83 -2.91
N GLN A 73 -0.72 -7.64 -4.05
CA GLN A 73 -1.74 -8.56 -4.55
C GLN A 73 -1.18 -9.91 -5.01
N ALA A 74 0.03 -9.95 -5.57
CA ALA A 74 0.63 -11.19 -6.05
C ALA A 74 1.27 -12.01 -4.92
N LEU A 75 1.95 -11.34 -3.98
CA LEU A 75 2.76 -12.02 -2.97
C LEU A 75 2.03 -12.25 -1.65
N CYS A 76 1.10 -11.39 -1.24
CA CYS A 76 0.44 -11.57 0.06
C CYS A 76 -0.74 -12.56 -0.05
N PRO A 77 -0.93 -13.43 0.96
CA PRO A 77 -2.07 -14.33 1.00
C PRO A 77 -3.38 -13.55 1.26
N HIS A 78 -4.52 -14.16 0.93
CA HIS A 78 -5.82 -13.48 0.97
C HIS A 78 -6.21 -13.05 2.39
N GLU A 79 -5.82 -13.82 3.38
CA GLU A 79 -6.09 -13.62 4.80
C GLU A 79 -5.47 -12.32 5.30
N ILE A 80 -4.20 -12.07 4.97
CA ILE A 80 -3.48 -10.84 5.36
C ILE A 80 -4.06 -9.60 4.66
N LYS A 81 -4.62 -9.77 3.45
CA LYS A 81 -5.27 -8.66 2.72
C LYS A 81 -6.62 -8.30 3.31
N LYS A 82 -7.37 -9.28 3.79
CA LYS A 82 -8.73 -9.12 4.29
C LYS A 82 -8.74 -8.63 5.74
N PHE A 83 -7.81 -9.11 6.56
CA PHE A 83 -7.82 -8.86 8.00
C PHE A 83 -6.61 -8.04 8.43
N TRP A 84 -6.87 -6.94 9.12
CA TRP A 84 -5.83 -6.09 9.71
C TRP A 84 -5.38 -6.58 11.09
N HIS A 85 -6.32 -7.11 11.90
CA HIS A 85 -6.10 -7.57 13.26
C HIS A 85 -6.35 -9.08 13.38
N VAL A 86 -5.55 -9.74 14.23
CA VAL A 86 -5.65 -11.18 14.51
C VAL A 86 -7.03 -11.52 15.07
N GLU A 87 -7.57 -10.68 15.94
CA GLU A 87 -8.87 -10.90 16.58
C GLU A 87 -10.01 -10.96 15.55
N ASN A 88 -9.94 -10.12 14.52
CA ASN A 88 -10.94 -10.11 13.44
C ASN A 88 -10.84 -11.37 12.59
N TYR A 89 -9.61 -11.79 12.25
CA TYR A 89 -9.38 -13.04 11.52
C TYR A 89 -9.94 -14.23 12.29
N VAL A 90 -9.59 -14.31 13.57
CA VAL A 90 -10.01 -15.39 14.45
C VAL A 90 -11.53 -15.40 14.62
N ALA A 91 -12.16 -14.26 14.89
CA ALA A 91 -13.61 -14.17 15.12
C ALA A 91 -14.45 -14.54 13.88
N GLU A 92 -13.95 -14.25 12.68
CA GLU A 92 -14.64 -14.63 11.43
C GLU A 92 -14.40 -16.11 11.09
N ASN A 93 -13.18 -16.62 11.24
CA ASN A 93 -12.82 -17.97 10.80
C ASN A 93 -13.16 -19.07 11.80
N THR A 94 -13.28 -18.77 13.09
CA THR A 94 -13.74 -19.75 14.12
C THR A 94 -15.15 -20.26 13.83
N LYS A 95 -16.03 -19.45 13.22
CA LYS A 95 -17.41 -19.84 12.87
C LYS A 95 -17.48 -20.83 11.70
N ILE A 96 -16.50 -20.80 10.80
CA ILE A 96 -16.47 -21.56 9.54
C ILE A 96 -15.39 -22.65 9.63
N PHE A 97 -14.86 -22.91 10.83
CA PHE A 97 -13.65 -23.70 10.98
C PHE A 97 -13.90 -25.20 10.71
N HIS A 98 -13.59 -25.62 9.49
CA HIS A 98 -13.71 -27.01 9.07
C HIS A 98 -12.53 -27.86 9.57
N HIS A 99 -12.83 -29.10 9.99
CA HIS A 99 -11.83 -30.02 10.53
C HIS A 99 -10.66 -30.28 9.56
N GLU A 100 -10.90 -30.33 8.25
CA GLU A 100 -9.85 -30.57 7.25
C GLU A 100 -8.87 -29.41 7.12
N PHE A 101 -9.37 -28.17 7.24
CA PHE A 101 -8.54 -26.97 7.19
C PHE A 101 -7.62 -26.89 8.42
N ASN A 102 -8.17 -27.22 9.60
CA ASN A 102 -7.39 -27.33 10.85
C ASN A 102 -6.24 -28.33 10.71
N ARG A 103 -6.48 -29.49 10.08
CA ARG A 103 -5.44 -30.51 9.89
C ARG A 103 -4.26 -29.98 9.05
N ARG A 104 -4.54 -29.33 7.91
CA ARG A 104 -3.48 -28.78 7.04
C ARG A 104 -2.70 -27.67 7.73
N ILE A 105 -3.39 -26.78 8.45
CA ILE A 105 -2.74 -25.72 9.23
C ILE A 105 -1.80 -26.33 10.26
N ARG A 106 -2.26 -27.33 11.02
CA ARG A 106 -1.43 -28.00 12.03
C ARG A 106 -0.21 -28.69 11.42
N GLU A 107 -0.36 -29.41 10.32
CA GLU A 107 0.78 -30.05 9.64
C GLU A 107 1.89 -29.03 9.31
N VAL A 108 1.52 -27.84 8.87
CA VAL A 108 2.47 -26.75 8.60
C VAL A 108 3.02 -26.15 9.89
N LEU A 109 2.18 -25.87 10.90
CA LEU A 109 2.61 -25.27 12.16
C LEU A 109 3.47 -26.22 13.00
N ASP A 110 3.16 -27.51 13.07
CA ASP A 110 3.97 -28.51 13.76
C ASP A 110 5.38 -28.61 13.16
N THR A 111 5.51 -28.39 11.84
CA THR A 111 6.79 -28.40 11.15
C THR A 111 7.61 -27.14 11.41
N ASN A 112 6.97 -25.97 11.48
CA ASN A 112 7.67 -24.67 11.55
C ASN A 112 7.76 -24.09 12.97
N LEU A 113 6.82 -24.40 13.85
CA LEU A 113 6.63 -23.84 15.19
C LEU A 113 6.21 -24.94 16.21
N PRO A 114 6.96 -26.05 16.35
CA PRO A 114 6.56 -27.19 17.18
C PRO A 114 6.38 -26.83 18.67
N ASP A 115 7.21 -25.91 19.18
CA ASP A 115 7.17 -25.50 20.59
C ASP A 115 5.88 -24.73 20.92
N ASP A 116 5.41 -23.86 20.02
CA ASP A 116 4.18 -23.11 20.28
C ASP A 116 2.94 -23.98 20.10
N VAL A 117 2.93 -24.90 19.13
CA VAL A 117 1.82 -25.84 18.97
C VAL A 117 1.71 -26.79 20.16
N SER A 118 2.83 -27.32 20.65
CA SER A 118 2.83 -28.18 21.84
C SER A 118 2.35 -27.44 23.09
N ARG A 119 2.72 -26.17 23.28
CA ARG A 119 2.21 -25.32 24.37
C ARG A 119 0.69 -25.11 24.31
N ILE A 120 0.14 -24.90 23.12
CA ILE A 120 -1.32 -24.77 22.91
C ILE A 120 -2.01 -26.11 23.18
N GLN A 121 -1.41 -27.21 22.73
CA GLN A 121 -1.92 -28.57 22.95
C GLN A 121 -1.94 -28.95 24.44
N ASP A 122 -0.90 -28.60 25.18
CA ASP A 122 -0.81 -28.84 26.63
C ASP A 122 -1.85 -28.04 27.41
N ARG A 123 -2.10 -26.78 27.01
CA ARG A 123 -3.17 -25.96 27.58
C ARG A 123 -4.54 -26.59 27.33
N TYR A 124 -4.79 -27.04 26.10
CA TYR A 124 -6.02 -27.75 25.77
C TYR A 124 -6.21 -29.03 26.59
N ASN A 125 -5.15 -29.85 26.72
CA ASN A 125 -5.22 -31.10 27.48
C ASN A 125 -5.56 -30.85 28.95
N ARG A 126 -5.08 -29.75 29.51
CA ARG A 126 -5.39 -29.30 30.88
C ARG A 126 -6.86 -28.86 31.01
N ASP A 127 -7.30 -27.95 30.15
CA ASP A 127 -8.62 -27.31 30.27
C ASP A 127 -9.77 -28.24 29.82
N LYS A 128 -9.46 -29.26 29.01
CA LYS A 128 -10.43 -30.25 28.54
C LYS A 128 -11.06 -31.06 29.68
N LEU A 129 -10.35 -31.23 30.80
CA LEU A 129 -10.86 -31.95 31.96
C LEU A 129 -12.04 -31.22 32.62
N ASP A 130 -12.02 -29.89 32.60
CA ASP A 130 -13.05 -29.06 33.21
C ASP A 130 -14.23 -28.80 32.25
N ASN A 131 -13.94 -28.36 31.03
CA ASN A 131 -14.97 -28.06 30.03
C ASN A 131 -14.46 -28.28 28.61
N ARG A 132 -14.73 -29.47 28.08
CA ARG A 132 -14.30 -29.87 26.74
C ARG A 132 -14.77 -28.93 25.62
N SER A 133 -15.99 -28.40 25.71
CA SER A 133 -16.54 -27.53 24.65
C SER A 133 -15.77 -26.20 24.61
N LYS A 134 -15.62 -25.56 25.77
CA LYS A 134 -14.89 -24.30 25.89
C LYS A 134 -13.40 -24.47 25.54
N ALA A 135 -12.79 -25.56 26.00
CA ALA A 135 -11.40 -25.88 25.70
C ALA A 135 -11.18 -26.06 24.18
N SER A 136 -12.11 -26.72 23.47
CA SER A 136 -12.02 -26.87 22.01
C SER A 136 -12.09 -25.54 21.28
N GLU A 137 -13.02 -24.67 21.68
CA GLU A 137 -13.15 -23.33 21.08
C GLU A 137 -11.90 -22.48 21.30
N MET A 138 -11.36 -22.48 22.53
CA MET A 138 -10.11 -21.77 22.85
C MET A 138 -8.92 -22.33 22.07
N TYR A 139 -8.85 -23.65 21.91
CA TYR A 139 -7.81 -24.30 21.13
C TYR A 139 -7.85 -23.87 19.65
N ASP A 140 -9.02 -23.92 19.02
CA ASP A 140 -9.16 -23.52 17.60
C ASP A 140 -8.84 -22.04 17.41
N ARG A 141 -9.24 -21.21 18.39
CA ARG A 141 -8.94 -19.78 18.45
C ARG A 141 -7.43 -19.52 18.51
N ASP A 142 -6.72 -20.24 19.37
CA ASP A 142 -5.27 -20.10 19.57
C ASP A 142 -4.48 -20.60 18.34
N ILE A 143 -4.90 -21.72 17.73
CA ILE A 143 -4.28 -22.23 16.49
C ILE A 143 -4.48 -21.26 15.33
N LEU A 144 -5.68 -20.69 15.17
CA LEU A 144 -5.94 -19.67 14.15
C LEU A 144 -5.10 -18.41 14.37
N ALA A 145 -4.97 -17.97 15.63
CA ALA A 145 -4.13 -16.83 15.96
C ALA A 145 -2.65 -17.09 15.62
N LEU A 146 -2.14 -18.28 15.97
CA LEU A 146 -0.78 -18.70 15.65
C LEU A 146 -0.56 -18.79 14.14
N TRP A 147 -1.52 -19.36 13.39
CA TRP A 147 -1.48 -19.42 11.93
C TRP A 147 -1.39 -18.04 11.29
N PHE A 148 -2.24 -17.10 11.74
CA PHE A 148 -2.20 -15.74 11.22
C PHE A 148 -0.89 -15.04 11.55
N GLY A 149 -0.37 -15.21 12.77
CA GLY A 149 0.95 -14.69 13.18
C GLY A 149 2.06 -15.22 12.29
N PHE A 150 2.11 -16.54 12.08
CA PHE A 150 3.08 -17.19 11.20
C PHE A 150 3.01 -16.67 9.76
N GLN A 151 1.81 -16.54 9.19
CA GLN A 151 1.63 -15.96 7.85
C GLN A 151 2.09 -14.50 7.80
N ASN A 152 1.79 -13.72 8.85
CA ASN A 152 2.15 -12.33 8.93
C ASN A 152 3.68 -12.13 8.94
N GLU A 153 4.40 -12.93 9.73
CA GLU A 153 5.87 -12.90 9.79
C GLU A 153 6.50 -13.38 8.47
N ARG A 154 5.99 -14.47 7.90
CA ARG A 154 6.52 -15.03 6.65
C ARG A 154 6.49 -14.04 5.48
N PHE A 155 5.46 -13.20 5.41
CA PHE A 155 5.28 -12.22 4.34
C PHE A 155 5.71 -10.80 4.73
N GLU A 156 6.42 -10.63 5.85
CA GLU A 156 6.89 -9.34 6.33
C GLU A 156 7.75 -8.61 5.29
N ILE A 157 8.69 -9.30 4.65
CA ILE A 157 9.57 -8.71 3.63
C ILE A 157 8.75 -8.17 2.44
N SER A 158 7.75 -8.93 1.98
CA SER A 158 6.87 -8.52 0.88
C SER A 158 6.07 -7.25 1.24
N ARG A 159 5.63 -7.13 2.50
CA ARG A 159 4.95 -5.93 3.01
C ARG A 159 5.89 -4.73 3.05
N TRP A 160 7.12 -4.91 3.53
CA TRP A 160 8.13 -3.85 3.53
C TRP A 160 8.47 -3.39 2.11
N LEU A 161 8.66 -4.32 1.17
CA LEU A 161 8.89 -3.98 -0.23
C LEU A 161 7.72 -3.17 -0.82
N CYS A 162 6.48 -3.61 -0.56
CA CYS A 162 5.28 -2.88 -0.96
C CYS A 162 5.25 -1.46 -0.36
N PHE A 163 5.57 -1.33 0.93
CA PHE A 163 5.62 -0.05 1.63
C PHE A 163 6.68 0.89 1.03
N LEU A 164 7.90 0.37 0.79
CA LEU A 164 8.98 1.15 0.20
C LEU A 164 8.63 1.64 -1.22
N LEU A 165 8.09 0.77 -2.07
CA LEU A 165 7.63 1.16 -3.41
C LEU A 165 6.52 2.22 -3.36
N PHE A 166 5.59 2.09 -2.41
CA PHE A 166 4.54 3.07 -2.21
C PHE A 166 5.10 4.42 -1.75
N CYS A 167 5.97 4.43 -0.73
CA CYS A 167 6.64 5.63 -0.24
C CYS A 167 7.47 6.30 -1.33
N PHE A 168 8.19 5.52 -2.14
CA PHE A 168 8.95 6.02 -3.28
C PHE A 168 8.02 6.73 -4.28
N GLY A 169 6.92 6.09 -4.67
CA GLY A 169 5.95 6.71 -5.56
C GLY A 169 5.33 7.99 -4.98
N VAL A 170 4.93 7.98 -3.71
CA VAL A 170 4.40 9.18 -3.03
C VAL A 170 5.44 10.30 -2.97
N ALA A 171 6.69 10.00 -2.66
CA ALA A 171 7.76 11.01 -2.64
C ALA A 171 7.95 11.68 -4.00
N PHE A 172 7.89 10.90 -5.10
CA PHE A 172 7.96 11.44 -6.46
C PHE A 172 6.73 12.28 -6.87
N LEU A 173 5.56 12.08 -6.25
CA LEU A 173 4.40 12.97 -6.44
C LEU A 173 4.51 14.25 -5.60
N ILE A 174 5.03 14.13 -4.38
CA ILE A 174 5.19 15.28 -3.47
C ILE A 174 6.22 16.26 -4.04
N TYR A 175 7.34 15.78 -4.58
CA TYR A 175 8.42 16.63 -5.09
C TYR A 175 7.95 17.71 -6.11
N PRO A 176 7.34 17.37 -7.27
CA PRO A 176 6.89 18.37 -8.23
C PRO A 176 5.77 19.25 -7.65
N THR A 177 4.94 18.70 -6.75
CA THR A 177 3.86 19.45 -6.10
C THR A 177 4.42 20.55 -5.19
N LEU A 178 5.44 20.23 -4.37
CA LEU A 178 6.13 21.20 -3.53
C LEU A 178 6.86 22.26 -4.36
N VAL A 179 7.53 21.87 -5.44
CA VAL A 179 8.23 22.83 -6.30
C VAL A 179 7.24 23.83 -6.92
N VAL A 180 6.11 23.35 -7.46
CA VAL A 180 5.06 24.23 -8.01
C VAL A 180 4.48 25.12 -6.92
N PHE A 181 4.21 24.58 -5.73
CA PHE A 181 3.69 25.34 -4.60
C PHE A 181 4.63 26.49 -4.19
N VAL A 182 5.93 26.21 -4.02
CA VAL A 182 6.93 27.23 -3.68
C VAL A 182 7.02 28.30 -4.76
N LYS A 183 6.99 27.91 -6.05
CA LYS A 183 6.98 28.88 -7.16
C LYS A 183 5.74 29.78 -7.12
N VAL A 184 4.55 29.22 -6.89
CA VAL A 184 3.30 29.99 -6.78
C VAL A 184 3.35 30.95 -5.57
N CYS A 185 3.82 30.49 -4.41
CA CYS A 185 4.03 31.38 -3.26
C CYS A 185 5.01 32.51 -3.56
N GLY A 186 6.08 32.23 -4.32
CA GLY A 186 7.02 33.25 -4.78
C GLY A 186 6.36 34.31 -5.67
N ILE A 187 5.50 33.88 -6.61
CA ILE A 187 4.73 34.79 -7.48
C ILE A 187 3.81 35.70 -6.64
N ILE A 188 3.12 35.14 -5.64
CA ILE A 188 2.21 35.88 -4.76
C ILE A 188 2.94 36.86 -3.84
N LEU A 189 4.17 36.53 -3.40
CA LEU A 189 4.94 37.38 -2.50
C LEU A 189 5.67 38.53 -3.22
N VAL A 190 6.00 38.36 -4.50
CA VAL A 190 6.75 39.34 -5.31
C VAL A 190 5.82 40.21 -6.18
N GLY A 191 4.64 39.70 -6.56
CA GLY A 191 3.58 40.47 -7.23
C GLY A 191 2.82 41.36 -6.26
#